data_AF-A0A941UMS6-F1
#
_entry.id   AF-A0A941UMS6-F1
#
_cell.length_a   1.000
_cell.length_b   1.000
_cell.length_c   1.000
_cell.angle_alpha   90.00
_cell.angle_beta   90.00
_cell.angle_gamma   90.00
#
_symmetry.space_group_name_H-M   'P 1'
#
loop_
_entity.id
_entity.type
_entity.pdbx_description
1 polymer ?
#
loop_
_entity_poly.entity_id
_entity_poly.type
_entity_poly.pdbx_seq_one_letter_code
_entity_poly.pdbx_strand_id
1 'polypeptide(L)' 'AKVLRMRFGIEMSTDHTLEEVGKQFDVTRERIRQIEAKALRKLRHPSRSDKLKSFLE' A
#
# COMPACT_ATOMS: atom_id res chain seq x y z
N ALA A 1 -5.88 1.77 -5.60
CA ALA A 1 -5.65 1.69 -4.13
C ALA A 1 -5.64 0.26 -3.58
N LYS A 2 -6.08 -0.76 -4.34
CA LYS A 2 -6.28 -2.13 -3.86
C LYS A 2 -5.01 -2.82 -3.32
N VAL A 3 -3.85 -2.66 -3.99
CA VAL A 3 -2.55 -3.22 -3.54
C VAL A 3 -2.17 -2.78 -2.11
N LEU A 4 -2.30 -1.49 -1.79
CA LEU A 4 -1.99 -0.98 -0.44
C LEU A 4 -2.98 -1.48 0.60
N ARG A 5 -4.28 -1.50 0.27
CA ARG A 5 -5.31 -2.00 1.20
C ARG A 5 -5.08 -3.46 1.56
N MET A 6 -4.77 -4.28 0.57
CA MET A 6 -4.42 -5.67 0.76
C MET A 6 -3.11 -5.87 1.52
N ARG A 7 -2.07 -5.06 1.24
CA ARG A 7 -0.78 -5.18 1.94
C ARG A 7 -0.86 -4.84 3.42
N PHE A 8 -1.70 -3.88 3.79
CA PHE A 8 -1.82 -3.37 5.15
C PHE A 8 -3.12 -3.79 5.86
N GLY A 9 -3.90 -4.69 5.26
CA GLY A 9 -5.18 -5.15 5.85
C GLY A 9 -6.24 -4.05 6.01
N ILE A 10 -6.13 -2.93 5.28
CA ILE A 10 -7.08 -1.82 5.39
C ILE A 10 -8.40 -2.25 4.75
N GLU A 11 -9.49 -2.22 5.53
CA GLU A 11 -10.82 -2.75 5.14
C GLU A 11 -10.85 -4.27 4.93
N MET A 12 -9.87 -5.03 5.46
CA MET A 12 -9.78 -6.49 5.33
C MET A 12 -9.47 -7.15 6.68
N SER A 13 -9.77 -8.44 6.81
CA SER A 13 -9.51 -9.21 8.03
C SER A 13 -8.04 -9.54 8.27
N THR A 14 -7.23 -9.60 7.20
CA THR A 14 -5.82 -10.01 7.25
C THR A 14 -4.99 -9.22 6.26
N ASP A 15 -3.73 -8.97 6.62
CA ASP A 15 -2.71 -8.49 5.70
C ASP A 15 -2.24 -9.62 4.78
N HIS A 16 -1.72 -9.24 3.62
CA HIS A 16 -1.18 -10.18 2.63
C HIS A 16 0.28 -9.85 2.37
N THR A 17 1.08 -10.85 2.02
CA THR A 17 2.47 -10.67 1.59
C THR A 17 2.55 -10.12 0.17
N LEU A 18 3.70 -9.56 -0.21
CA LEU A 18 3.95 -9.10 -1.59
C LEU A 18 3.78 -10.22 -2.62
N GLU A 19 4.10 -11.46 -2.24
CA GLU A 19 3.97 -12.65 -3.09
C GLU A 19 2.50 -13.01 -3.34
N GLU A 20 1.68 -13.03 -2.29
CA GLU A 20 0.25 -13.33 -2.37
C GLU A 20 -0.51 -12.26 -3.15
N VAL A 21 -0.18 -10.98 -2.92
CA VAL A 21 -0.72 -9.88 -3.71
C VAL A 21 -0.25 -10.01 -5.17
N GLY A 22 1.00 -10.38 -5.42
CA GLY A 22 1.51 -10.65 -6.77
C GLY A 22 0.69 -11.70 -7.49
N LYS A 23 0.44 -12.84 -6.84
CA LYS A 23 -0.40 -13.93 -7.37
C LYS A 23 -1.83 -13.48 -7.70
N GLN A 24 -2.47 -12.69 -6.84
CA GLN A 24 -3.84 -12.22 -7.10
C GLN A 24 -3.95 -11.22 -8.26
N PHE A 25 -2.89 -10.46 -8.52
CA PHE A 25 -2.84 -9.48 -9.60
C PHE A 25 -2.14 -10.00 -10.86
N ASP A 26 -1.74 -11.26 -10.89
CA ASP A 26 -0.96 -11.91 -11.95
C ASP A 26 0.30 -11.11 -12.33
N VAL A 27 1.02 -10.65 -11.30
CA VAL A 27 2.26 -9.89 -11.45
C VAL A 27 3.34 -10.39 -10.51
N THR A 28 4.59 -10.07 -10.83
CA THR A 28 5.72 -10.45 -9.99
C THR A 28 5.71 -9.72 -8.65
N ARG A 29 6.32 -10.33 -7.65
CA ARG A 29 6.58 -9.72 -6.33
C ARG A 29 7.24 -8.35 -6.45
N GLU A 30 8.24 -8.23 -7.32
CA GLU A 30 8.97 -6.98 -7.52
C GLU A 30 8.08 -5.88 -8.10
N ARG A 31 7.11 -6.23 -8.96
CA ARG A 31 6.14 -5.28 -9.47
C ARG A 31 5.25 -4.73 -8.36
N ILE A 32 4.79 -5.57 -7.43
CA ILE A 32 4.03 -5.11 -6.25
C ILE A 32 4.87 -4.19 -5.37
N ARG A 33 6.14 -4.53 -5.12
CA ARG A 33 7.07 -3.70 -4.35
C ARG A 33 7.25 -2.30 -4.96
N GLN A 34 7.40 -2.21 -6.29
CA GLN A 34 7.49 -0.92 -6.98
C GLN A 34 6.21 -0.09 -6.86
N ILE A 35 5.04 -0.73 -6.96
CA ILE A 35 3.75 -0.05 -6.80
C ILE A 35 3.60 0.50 -5.38
N GLU A 36 3.97 -0.29 -4.36
CA GLU A 36 3.96 0.11 -2.96
C GLU A 36 4.87 1.32 -2.73
N ALA A 37 6.13 1.26 -3.17
CA ALA A 37 7.07 2.37 -3.04
C ALA A 37 6.56 3.64 -3.73
N LYS A 38 6.01 3.52 -4.94
CA LYS A 38 5.43 4.64 -5.69
C LYS A 38 4.23 5.24 -4.97
N ALA A 39 3.39 4.42 -4.35
CA ALA A 39 2.22 4.88 -3.63
C ALA A 39 2.59 5.56 -2.31
N LEU A 40 3.51 4.99 -1.53
CA LEU A 40 4.05 5.61 -0.31
C LEU A 40 4.73 6.96 -0.61
N ARG A 41 5.44 7.07 -1.74
CA ARG A 41 6.01 8.36 -2.17
C ARG A 41 4.92 9.40 -2.42
N LYS A 42 3.80 9.02 -3.03
CA LYS A 42 2.66 9.92 -3.26
C LYS A 42 1.99 10.33 -1.94
N LEU A 43 1.84 9.42 -1.00
CA LEU A 43 1.20 9.68 0.30
C LEU A 43 2.05 10.57 1.21
N ARG A 44 3.38 10.54 1.08
CA ARG A 44 4.30 11.43 1.81
C ARG A 44 4.24 12.90 1.37
N HIS A 45 3.65 13.20 0.22
CA HIS A 45 3.54 14.58 -0.26
C HIS A 45 2.64 15.41 0.67
N PRO A 46 3.03 16.64 1.07
CA PRO A 46 2.29 17.47 2.03
C PRO A 46 0.79 17.55 1.78
N SER A 47 0.39 17.82 0.53
CA SER A 47 -1.03 17.92 0.14
C SER A 47 -1.88 16.67 0.43
N ARG A 48 -1.26 15.51 0.67
CA ARG A 48 -1.94 14.27 1.06
C ARG A 48 -1.63 13.86 2.49
N SER A 49 -0.40 14.09 2.97
CA SER A 49 0.00 13.72 4.33
C SER A 49 -0.59 14.64 5.40
N ASP A 50 -0.98 15.87 5.09
CA ASP A 50 -1.52 16.80 6.09
C ASP A 50 -2.79 16.25 6.79
N LYS A 51 -3.64 15.51 6.08
CA LYS A 51 -4.81 14.83 6.68
C LYS A 51 -4.45 13.64 7.57
N LEU A 52 -3.25 13.09 7.41
CA LEU A 52 -2.76 11.91 8.13
C LEU A 52 -1.84 12.28 9.29
N LYS A 53 -1.28 13.49 9.30
CA LYS A 53 -0.36 13.97 10.35
C LYS A 53 -1.00 14.01 11.73
N SER A 54 -2.30 14.33 11.83
CA SER A 54 -3.01 14.38 13.12
C SER A 54 -3.16 13.02 13.80
N PHE A 55 -2.90 11.92 13.09
CA PHE A 55 -2.91 10.57 13.65
C PHE A 55 -1.54 10.11 14.18
N LEU A 56 -0.51 10.96 14.06
CA LEU A 56 0.85 10.70 14.56
C LEU A 56 1.14 11.43 15.89
N GLU A 57 0.16 12.14 16.45
CA GLU A 57 0.23 12.74 17.79
C GLU A 57 -0.04 11.71 18.89
#